data_AF-A0A3S4JTD0-F1
#
_entry.id   AF-A0A3S4JTD0-F1
#
_cell.length_a   1.000
_cell.length_b   1.000
_cell.length_c   1.000
_cell.angle_alpha   90.00
_cell.angle_beta   90.00
_cell.angle_gamma   90.00
#
_symmetry.space_group_name_H-M   'P 1'
#
loop_
_entity.id
_entity.type
_entity.pdbx_description
1 polymer ?
#
loop_
_entity_poly.entity_id
_entity_poly.type
_entity_poly.pdbx_seq_one_letter_code
_entity_poly.pdbx_strand_id
1 'polypeptide(L)' 'MLNCHRATRLMSQAQDAPLPLTQRAALRFHLLFCSGCRNFQRQLVDLRGITSAFAQGKDRSTKR' A
#
# COMPACT_ATOMS: atom_id res chain seq x y z
N MET A 1 17.34 1.52 -11.42
CA MET A 1 16.79 2.06 -10.15
C MET A 1 15.32 2.41 -10.36
N LEU A 2 14.45 1.97 -9.46
CA LEU A 2 13.04 2.35 -9.49
C LEU A 2 12.91 3.73 -8.82
N ASN A 3 12.27 4.70 -9.47
CA ASN A 3 12.08 6.03 -8.87
C ASN A 3 10.91 5.99 -7.89
N CYS A 4 10.93 6.85 -6.86
CA CYS A 4 9.87 6.93 -5.85
C CYS A 4 8.48 7.11 -6.49
N HIS A 5 8.35 7.92 -7.53
CA HIS A 5 7.09 8.12 -8.27
C HIS A 5 6.59 6.83 -8.97
N ARG A 6 7.51 6.02 -9.49
CA ARG A 6 7.15 4.74 -10.12
C ARG A 6 6.80 3.70 -9.05
N ALA A 7 7.49 3.74 -7.91
CA ALA A 7 7.20 2.91 -6.75
C ALA A 7 5.79 3.18 -6.21
N THR A 8 5.42 4.44 -6.00
CA THR A 8 4.08 4.82 -5.53
C THR A 8 2.99 4.45 -6.54
N ARG A 9 3.25 4.62 -7.85
CA ARG A 9 2.33 4.17 -8.90
C ARG A 9 2.09 2.65 -8.87
N LEU A 10 3.17 1.87 -8.73
CA LEU A 10 3.06 0.41 -8.61
C LEU A 10 2.33 -0.01 -7.32
N MET A 11 2.54 0.72 -6.21
CA MET A 11 1.80 0.49 -4.96
C MET A 11 0.30 0.75 -5.13
N SER A 12 -0.08 1.83 -5.83
CA SER A 12 -1.48 2.13 -6.12
C SER A 12 -2.08 1.05 -7.02
N GLN A 13 -1.40 0.69 -8.10
CA GLN A 13 -1.84 -0.39 -9.00
C GLN A 13 -2.01 -1.71 -8.25
N ALA A 14 -1.19 -1.98 -7.23
CA ALA A 14 -1.29 -3.19 -6.41
C ALA A 14 -2.56 -3.24 -5.56
N GLN A 15 -3.20 -2.10 -5.33
CA GLN A 15 -4.46 -2.05 -4.62
C GLN A 15 -5.63 -2.43 -5.54
N ASP A 16 -5.58 -2.00 -6.80
CA ASP A 16 -6.64 -2.21 -7.79
C ASP A 16 -6.52 -3.57 -8.49
N ALA A 17 -5.30 -4.01 -8.81
CA ALA A 17 -5.04 -5.23 -9.56
C ALA A 17 -3.77 -5.95 -9.06
N PRO A 18 -3.70 -7.30 -9.18
CA PRO A 18 -2.49 -8.04 -8.85
C PRO A 18 -1.34 -7.63 -9.78
N LEU A 19 -0.23 -7.18 -9.21
CA LEU A 19 0.98 -6.88 -9.99
C LEU A 19 1.69 -8.15 -10.44
N PRO A 20 2.38 -8.10 -11.59
CA PRO A 20 3.31 -9.15 -11.97
C PRO A 20 4.45 -9.26 -10.93
N LEU A 21 4.85 -10.51 -10.65
CA LEU A 21 5.81 -10.86 -9.59
C LEU A 21 7.14 -10.11 -9.72
N THR A 22 7.58 -9.83 -10.95
CA THR A 22 8.81 -9.08 -11.27
C THR A 22 8.75 -7.64 -10.74
N GLN A 23 7.63 -6.94 -10.96
CA GLN A 23 7.42 -5.57 -10.47
C GLN A 23 7.29 -5.54 -8.95
N ARG A 24 6.66 -6.56 -8.36
CA ARG A 24 6.55 -6.70 -6.91
C ARG A 24 7.91 -6.90 -6.24
N ALA A 25 8.81 -7.68 -6.85
CA ALA A 25 10.18 -7.86 -6.38
C ALA A 25 10.99 -6.56 -6.50
N ALA A 26 10.89 -5.86 -7.63
CA ALA A 26 11.55 -4.57 -7.83
C ALA A 26 11.09 -3.50 -6.81
N LEU A 27 9.78 -3.46 -6.53
CA LEU A 27 9.21 -2.59 -5.50
C LEU A 27 9.77 -2.92 -4.11
N ARG A 28 9.79 -4.19 -3.72
CA ARG A 28 10.37 -4.65 -2.45
C ARG A 28 11.84 -4.27 -2.32
N PHE A 29 12.62 -4.40 -3.39
CA PHE A 29 14.01 -3.98 -3.39
C PHE A 29 14.14 -2.47 -3.14
N HIS A 30 13.36 -1.64 -3.82
CA HIS A 30 13.37 -0.19 -3.60
C HIS A 30 12.99 0.20 -2.16
N LEU A 31 12.04 -0.50 -1.55
CA LEU A 31 11.59 -0.27 -0.17
C LEU A 31 12.62 -0.64 0.91
N LEU A 32 13.67 -1.38 0.56
CA LEU A 32 14.81 -1.62 1.45
C LEU A 32 15.70 -0.39 1.56
N PHE A 33 15.82 0.39 0.48
CA PHE A 33 16.69 1.57 0.42
C PHE A 33 15.93 2.89 0.65
N CYS A 34 14.61 2.94 0.40
CA CYS A 34 13.80 4.14 0.53
C CYS A 34 12.80 4.02 1.69
N SER A 35 13.08 4.71 2.79
CA SER A 35 12.21 4.80 3.97
C SER A 35 10.90 5.55 3.68
N GLY A 36 10.94 6.58 2.82
CA GLY A 36 9.75 7.35 2.44
C GLY A 36 8.68 6.50 1.76
N CYS A 37 9.08 5.71 0.75
CA CYS A 37 8.16 4.79 0.09
C CYS A 37 7.66 3.68 1.04
N ARG A 38 8.49 3.23 1.99
CA ARG A 38 8.07 2.27 3.01
C ARG A 38 6.98 2.85 3.91
N ASN A 39 7.12 4.11 4.31
CA ASN A 39 6.11 4.78 5.13
C ASN A 39 4.80 4.99 4.37
N PHE A 40 4.89 5.37 3.09
CA PHE A 40 3.73 5.52 2.22
C PHE A 40 2.98 4.19 2.04
N GLN A 41 3.70 3.08 1.84
CA GLN A 41 3.08 1.77 1.72
C GLN A 41 2.27 1.40 2.97
N ARG A 42 2.79 1.66 4.17
CA ARG A 42 2.06 1.40 5.42
C ARG A 42 0.77 2.23 5.50
N GLN A 43 0.86 3.53 5.26
CA GLN A 43 -0.30 4.42 5.23
C GLN A 43 -1.36 3.96 4.22
N LEU A 44 -0.95 3.45 3.05
CA LEU A 44 -1.87 2.95 2.04
C LEU A 44 -2.64 1.70 2.50
N VAL A 45 -1.98 0.81 3.25
CA VAL A 45 -2.63 -0.39 3.82
C VAL A 45 -3.59 0.01 4.92
N ASP A 46 -3.21 0.94 5.80
CA ASP A 46 -4.07 1.45 6.87
C ASP A 46 -5.31 2.14 6.30
N LEU A 47 -5.13 3.01 5.30
CA LEU A 47 -6.23 3.68 4.62
C LEU A 47 -7.18 2.68 3.94
N ARG A 48 -6.64 1.62 3.33
CA ARG A 48 -7.46 0.53 2.76
C ARG A 48 -8.22 -0.24 3.85
N GLY A 49 -7.59 -0.48 5.00
CA GLY A 49 -8.24 -1.11 6.16
C GLY A 49 -9.41 -0.28 6.68
N ILE A 50 -9.22 1.03 6.84
CA ILE A 50 -10.26 1.96 7.30
C ILE A 50 -11.40 2.07 6.29
N THR A 51 -11.08 2.30 5.01
CA THR A 51 -12.10 2.44 3.95
C THR A 51 -12.88 1.15 3.73
N SER A 52 -12.22 -0.01 3.79
CA SER A 52 -12.92 -1.30 3.69
C SER A 52 -13.77 -1.61 4.92
N ALA A 53 -13.34 -1.23 6.13
CA ALA A 53 -14.16 -1.36 7.35
C ALA A 53 -15.40 -0.46 7.29
N PHE A 54 -15.24 0.77 6.80
CA PHE A 54 -16.35 1.70 6.58
C PHE A 54 -17.32 1.18 5.52
N ALA A 55 -16.83 0.72 4.37
CA ALA A 55 -17.66 0.14 3.31
C ALA A 55 -18.41 -1.13 3.75
N GLN A 56 -17.84 -1.90 4.68
CA GLN A 56 -18.49 -3.09 5.25
C GLN A 56 -19.51 -2.76 6.36
N GLY A 57 -19.74 -1.49 6.67
CA GLY A 57 -20.65 -1.08 7.75
C GLY A 57 -20.22 -1.56 9.14
N LYS A 58 -18.97 -2.03 9.28
CA LYS A 58 -18.35 -2.31 10.57
C LYS A 58 -17.86 -0.98 11.13
N ASP A 59 -18.82 -0.19 11.59
CA ASP A 59 -18.59 0.67 12.74
C ASP A 59 -18.04 -0.23 13.85
N ARG A 60 -16.71 -0.25 13.99
CA ARG A 60 -16.08 -0.64 15.25
C ARG A 60 -16.31 0.52 16.22
N SER A 61 -17.54 0.66 16.67
CA SER A 61 -17.85 1.13 18.00
C SER A 61 -17.33 0.04 18.94
N THR A 62 -16.00 0.03 19.09
CA THR A 62 -15.35 -0.52 20.28
C THR A 62 -15.38 0.66 21.24
N LYS A 63 -16.52 0.88 21.88
CA LYS A 63 -16.97 0.21 23.11
C LYS A 63 -16.05 0.60 24.26
N ARG A 64 -16.55 1.63 24.98
CA ARG A 64 -16.29 2.04 26.36
C ARG A 64 -15.30 3.17 26.59
#